data_AF-A0A433XFG3-F1
#
_entry.id   AF-A0A433XFG3-F1
#
_cell.length_a   1.000
_cell.length_b   1.000
_cell.length_c   1.000
_cell.angle_alpha   90.00
_cell.angle_beta   90.00
_cell.angle_gamma   90.00
#
_symmetry.space_group_name_H-M   'P 1'
#
loop_
_entity.id
_entity.type
_entity.pdbx_description
1 polymer ?
#
loop_
_entity_poly.entity_id
_entity_poly.type
_entity_poly.pdbx_seq_one_letter_code
_entity_poly.pdbx_strand_id
1 'polypeptide(L)'
;MIEPRQLMRAAALAGILAVSGGQAVPVAAAPADVALLKSYVGEWRGRGQMRGANTETVVCRLSLTEGNQDRVNYNGRCTLAGANLSIAGTLAYVDANRRFEAVMSSNTAFQGVAIGRKQGNNLVFNLRERDTSEGNDMTITSNITLSGSQISVDFNVVDAKSGSTVSARVPFSK
;
A
#
# COMPACT_ATOMS: atom_id res chain seq x y z
N MET A 1 48.69 71.79 29.01
CA MET A 1 48.82 70.36 28.68
C MET A 1 47.54 69.94 27.97
N ILE A 2 47.65 69.66 26.66
CA ILE A 2 46.83 68.72 25.86
C ILE A 2 45.33 69.07 25.62
N GLU A 3 45.09 69.67 24.44
CA GLU A 3 43.89 69.58 23.56
C GLU A 3 43.67 68.13 23.03
N PRO A 4 42.68 67.82 22.16
CA PRO A 4 41.25 68.13 22.10
C PRO A 4 40.45 66.83 21.76
N ARG A 5 39.25 66.97 21.19
CA ARG A 5 38.76 66.23 19.99
C ARG A 5 37.48 65.41 20.16
N GLN A 6 36.45 65.95 19.51
CA GLN A 6 35.25 65.29 19.03
C GLN A 6 35.58 63.96 18.32
N LEU A 7 34.84 62.90 18.63
CA LEU A 7 34.85 61.65 17.88
C LEU A 7 33.42 61.26 17.52
N MET A 8 33.05 61.71 16.31
CA MET A 8 32.42 60.89 15.25
C MET A 8 31.40 59.86 15.69
N ARG A 9 30.11 60.25 15.62
CA ARG A 9 29.00 59.31 15.39
C ARG A 9 28.88 59.04 13.89
N ALA A 10 29.46 57.93 13.43
CA ALA A 10 29.05 57.28 12.18
C ALA A 10 29.62 55.85 12.15
N ALA A 11 28.75 54.85 12.23
CA ALA A 11 29.05 53.49 11.77
C ALA A 11 27.76 52.83 11.28
N ALA A 12 27.58 52.94 9.95
CA ALA A 12 26.87 52.09 9.00
C ALA A 12 25.90 51.00 9.52
N LEU A 13 24.61 51.19 9.19
CA LEU A 13 23.63 50.10 9.02
C LEU A 13 23.85 49.47 7.64
N ALA A 14 24.63 48.39 7.58
CA ALA A 14 24.65 47.47 6.44
C ALA A 14 24.96 46.07 6.97
N GLY A 15 23.97 45.17 6.91
CA GLY A 15 24.11 43.83 7.51
C GLY A 15 22.99 42.87 7.15
N ILE A 16 23.02 42.39 5.90
CA ILE A 16 22.70 41.02 5.49
C ILE A 16 21.21 40.60 5.58
N LEU A 17 20.51 40.80 4.47
CA LEU A 17 19.41 39.92 4.04
C LEU A 17 20.03 38.61 3.52
N ALA A 18 20.11 37.58 4.35
CA ALA A 18 20.44 36.24 3.89
C ALA A 18 19.59 35.18 4.58
N VAL A 19 19.12 34.27 3.74
CA VAL A 19 18.62 32.92 4.04
C VAL A 19 17.17 32.80 4.51
N SER A 20 16.28 32.73 3.53
CA SER A 20 15.27 31.66 3.51
C SER A 20 14.86 31.35 2.08
N GLY A 21 15.85 30.97 1.27
CA GLY A 21 15.58 30.21 0.05
C GLY A 21 15.08 28.85 0.49
N GLY A 22 13.76 28.71 0.63
CA GLY A 22 13.10 27.43 0.77
C GLY A 22 13.33 26.64 -0.51
N GLN A 23 14.46 25.95 -0.58
CA GLN A 23 14.66 24.91 -1.57
C GLN A 23 13.56 23.88 -1.32
N ALA A 24 12.61 23.80 -2.24
CA ALA A 24 11.72 22.66 -2.36
C ALA A 24 12.60 21.46 -2.73
N VAL A 25 13.25 20.87 -1.73
CA VAL A 25 13.89 19.57 -1.87
C VAL A 25 12.78 18.62 -2.31
N PRO A 26 12.89 17.96 -3.46
CA PRO A 26 11.91 16.96 -3.83
C PRO A 26 11.83 15.98 -2.66
N VAL A 27 10.64 15.86 -2.08
CA VAL A 27 10.34 14.87 -1.05
C VAL A 27 10.44 13.52 -1.75
N ALA A 28 11.64 12.94 -1.72
CA ALA A 28 11.86 11.58 -2.15
C ALA A 28 11.01 10.67 -1.25
N ALA A 29 10.41 9.64 -1.86
CA ALA A 29 9.75 8.54 -1.17
C ALA A 29 10.50 8.19 0.09
N ALA A 30 9.81 8.25 1.24
CA ALA A 30 10.41 7.96 2.53
C ALA A 30 11.21 6.64 2.41
N PRO A 31 12.56 6.67 2.41
CA PRO A 31 13.34 5.56 1.89
C PRO A 31 13.09 4.24 2.64
N ALA A 32 12.75 4.34 3.93
CA ALA A 32 12.38 3.20 4.77
C ALA A 32 11.02 2.56 4.38
N ASP A 33 10.06 3.35 3.92
CA ASP A 33 8.74 2.88 3.49
C ASP A 33 8.84 2.12 2.15
N VAL A 34 9.65 2.64 1.23
CA VAL A 34 9.98 1.94 -0.03
C VAL A 34 10.75 0.66 0.24
N ALA A 35 11.77 0.73 1.11
CA ALA A 35 12.55 -0.44 1.50
C ALA A 35 11.67 -1.52 2.16
N LEU A 36 10.69 -1.11 2.98
CA LEU A 36 9.71 -2.03 3.55
C LEU A 36 8.93 -2.77 2.45
N LEU A 37 8.38 -2.06 1.45
CA LEU A 37 7.68 -2.71 0.34
C LEU A 37 8.60 -3.66 -0.43
N LYS A 38 9.81 -3.20 -0.77
CA LYS A 38 10.79 -3.99 -1.53
C LYS A 38 11.27 -5.24 -0.77
N SER A 39 11.22 -5.25 0.56
CA SER A 39 11.57 -6.45 1.36
C SER A 39 10.65 -7.67 1.08
N TYR A 40 9.45 -7.43 0.58
CA TYR A 40 8.50 -8.48 0.21
C TYR A 40 8.68 -9.01 -1.22
N VAL A 41 9.60 -8.44 -2.02
CA VAL A 41 9.95 -8.97 -3.35
C VAL A 41 10.36 -10.44 -3.26
N GLY A 42 9.87 -11.23 -4.21
CA GLY A 42 10.08 -12.66 -4.30
C GLY A 42 8.83 -13.43 -4.70
N GLU A 43 8.99 -14.74 -4.73
CA GLU A 43 7.91 -15.69 -4.99
C GLU A 43 7.31 -16.16 -3.67
N TRP A 44 5.98 -16.31 -3.66
CA TRP A 44 5.20 -16.67 -2.50
C TRP A 44 4.19 -17.75 -2.87
N ARG A 45 4.01 -18.71 -1.96
CA ARG A 45 3.04 -19.80 -2.10
C ARG A 45 2.10 -19.76 -0.92
N GLY A 46 0.81 -19.85 -1.21
CA GLY A 46 -0.24 -19.84 -0.21
C GLY A 46 -1.19 -21.02 -0.36
N ARG A 47 -1.64 -21.54 0.77
CA ARG A 47 -2.70 -22.56 0.83
C ARG A 47 -3.65 -22.21 1.96
N GLY A 48 -4.93 -22.13 1.62
CA GLY A 48 -5.96 -21.68 2.53
C GLY A 48 -7.25 -22.47 2.38
N GLN A 49 -8.28 -21.99 3.06
CA GLN A 49 -9.65 -22.48 2.92
C GLN A 49 -10.57 -21.33 2.52
N MET A 50 -11.47 -21.60 1.58
CA MET A 50 -12.65 -20.80 1.33
C MET A 50 -13.85 -21.45 2.01
N ARG A 51 -14.68 -20.67 2.67
CA ARG A 51 -15.89 -21.08 3.39
C ARG A 51 -17.07 -20.31 2.82
N GLY A 52 -17.95 -21.03 2.14
CA GLY A 52 -19.28 -20.56 1.71
C GLY A 52 -20.32 -21.61 2.11
N ALA A 53 -21.14 -22.05 1.16
CA ALA A 53 -22.03 -23.19 1.37
C ALA A 53 -21.26 -24.50 1.68
N ASN A 54 -20.08 -24.65 1.08
CA ASN A 54 -19.12 -25.72 1.37
C ASN A 54 -17.77 -25.10 1.77
N THR A 55 -16.92 -25.91 2.41
CA THR A 55 -15.51 -25.55 2.64
C THR A 55 -14.64 -26.16 1.57
N GLU A 56 -13.85 -25.33 0.90
CA GLU A 56 -13.00 -25.73 -0.21
C GLU A 56 -11.55 -25.29 0.03
N THR A 57 -10.62 -26.04 -0.52
CA THR A 57 -9.20 -25.64 -0.48
C THR A 57 -8.93 -24.63 -1.59
N VAL A 58 -8.23 -23.56 -1.24
CA VAL A 58 -7.67 -22.61 -2.21
C VAL A 58 -6.15 -22.72 -2.19
N VAL A 59 -5.54 -22.76 -3.38
CA VAL A 59 -4.08 -22.79 -3.55
C VAL A 59 -3.69 -21.58 -4.38
N CYS A 60 -2.75 -20.79 -3.88
CA CYS A 60 -2.33 -19.54 -4.52
C CYS A 60 -0.82 -19.50 -4.75
N ARG A 61 -0.41 -18.81 -5.81
CA ARG A 61 0.96 -18.34 -6.04
C ARG A 61 0.91 -16.82 -6.19
N LEU A 62 1.92 -16.15 -5.67
CA LEU A 62 2.03 -14.71 -5.70
C LEU A 62 3.49 -14.34 -5.98
N SER A 63 3.73 -13.57 -7.03
CA SER A 63 5.04 -13.03 -7.37
C SER A 63 5.04 -11.53 -7.06
N LEU A 64 6.03 -11.05 -6.31
CA LEU A 64 6.28 -9.63 -6.10
C LEU A 64 7.61 -9.28 -6.77
N THR A 65 7.60 -8.31 -7.67
CA THR A 65 8.78 -7.85 -8.40
C THR A 65 8.97 -6.35 -8.24
N GLU A 66 10.19 -5.88 -8.41
CA GLU A 66 10.41 -4.44 -8.53
C GLU A 66 9.63 -3.88 -9.74
N GLY A 67 8.98 -2.75 -9.53
CA GLY A 67 8.34 -1.97 -10.57
C GLY A 67 9.18 -0.75 -10.93
N ASN A 68 8.58 0.20 -11.64
CA ASN A 68 9.25 1.45 -11.95
C ASN A 68 9.46 2.28 -10.67
N GLN A 69 10.66 2.80 -10.46
CA GLN A 69 11.02 3.68 -9.35
C GLN A 69 10.84 2.98 -7.98
N ASP A 70 9.94 3.53 -7.15
CA ASP A 70 9.69 3.14 -5.76
C ASP A 70 8.48 2.20 -5.61
N ARG A 71 8.10 1.55 -6.72
CA ARG A 71 6.93 0.68 -6.82
C ARG A 71 7.33 -0.80 -6.76
N VAL A 72 6.41 -1.62 -6.28
CA VAL A 72 6.51 -3.08 -6.32
C VAL A 72 5.30 -3.62 -7.06
N ASN A 73 5.52 -4.33 -8.15
CA ASN A 73 4.45 -4.99 -8.88
C ASN A 73 4.15 -6.33 -8.23
N TYR A 74 2.90 -6.78 -8.33
CA TYR A 74 2.54 -8.12 -7.89
C TYR A 74 1.61 -8.81 -8.88
N ASN A 75 1.74 -10.13 -8.95
CA ASN A 75 0.90 -11.00 -9.76
C ASN A 75 0.50 -12.23 -8.93
N GLY A 76 -0.80 -12.40 -8.71
CA GLY A 76 -1.37 -13.50 -7.96
C GLY A 76 -2.17 -14.43 -8.86
N ARG A 77 -2.08 -15.73 -8.62
CA ARG A 77 -2.96 -16.74 -9.20
C ARG A 77 -3.44 -17.68 -8.12
N CYS A 78 -4.76 -17.83 -8.00
CA CYS A 78 -5.40 -18.74 -7.07
C CYS A 78 -6.28 -19.75 -7.82
N THR A 79 -6.25 -21.00 -7.38
CA THR A 79 -7.12 -22.06 -7.87
C THR A 79 -8.06 -22.50 -6.76
N LEU A 80 -9.34 -22.58 -7.07
CA LEU A 80 -10.42 -22.89 -6.14
C LEU A 80 -11.46 -23.76 -6.87
N ALA A 81 -11.70 -25.00 -6.41
CA ALA A 81 -12.68 -25.94 -6.98
C ALA A 81 -12.72 -25.98 -8.53
N GLY A 82 -11.55 -25.94 -9.17
CA GLY A 82 -11.41 -25.96 -10.63
C GLY A 82 -11.52 -24.60 -11.33
N ALA A 83 -11.92 -23.55 -10.63
CA ALA A 83 -11.86 -22.16 -11.10
C ALA A 83 -10.48 -21.53 -10.85
N ASN A 84 -10.10 -20.56 -11.69
CA ASN A 84 -8.85 -19.81 -11.57
C ASN A 84 -9.11 -18.31 -11.46
N LEU A 85 -8.61 -17.71 -10.38
CA LEU A 85 -8.58 -16.27 -10.16
C LEU A 85 -7.16 -15.76 -10.45
N SER A 86 -7.04 -14.73 -11.27
CA SER A 86 -5.78 -14.03 -11.54
C SER A 86 -5.91 -12.57 -11.12
N ILE A 87 -4.91 -12.09 -10.38
CA ILE A 87 -4.84 -10.73 -9.85
C ILE A 87 -3.51 -10.12 -10.28
N ALA A 88 -3.51 -8.86 -10.68
CA ALA A 88 -2.31 -8.09 -10.92
C ALA A 88 -2.45 -6.72 -10.27
N GLY A 89 -1.32 -6.12 -9.91
CA GLY A 89 -1.34 -4.81 -9.29
C GLY A 89 0.02 -4.23 -8.98
N THR A 90 -0.02 -3.09 -8.30
CA THR A 90 1.17 -2.35 -7.89
C THR A 90 0.98 -1.79 -6.48
N LEU A 91 2.00 -1.99 -5.66
CA LEU A 91 2.17 -1.38 -4.34
C LEU A 91 3.08 -0.16 -4.48
N ALA A 92 2.73 0.93 -3.80
CA ALA A 92 3.55 2.12 -3.73
C ALA A 92 3.40 2.83 -2.38
N TYR A 93 4.44 3.52 -1.95
CA TYR A 93 4.29 4.62 -1.01
C TYR A 93 4.11 5.91 -1.79
N VAL A 94 3.07 6.68 -1.47
CA VAL A 94 2.71 7.92 -2.16
C VAL A 94 3.03 9.11 -1.26
N ASP A 95 4.15 9.80 -1.51
CA ASP A 95 4.64 10.90 -0.66
C ASP A 95 3.69 12.05 -0.53
N ALA A 96 3.06 12.44 -1.64
CA ALA A 96 2.10 13.53 -1.69
C ALA A 96 0.98 13.35 -0.64
N ASN A 97 0.64 12.09 -0.36
CA ASN A 97 -0.42 11.71 0.54
C ASN A 97 0.08 11.06 1.85
N ARG A 98 1.39 10.84 1.97
CA ARG A 98 2.07 10.15 3.09
C ARG A 98 1.39 8.82 3.47
N ARG A 99 1.09 7.99 2.47
CA ARG A 99 0.41 6.70 2.67
C ARG A 99 0.85 5.64 1.70
N PHE A 100 0.60 4.39 2.07
CA PHE A 100 0.73 3.25 1.18
C PHE A 100 -0.54 3.09 0.36
N GLU A 101 -0.39 2.76 -0.91
CA GLU A 101 -1.49 2.49 -1.83
C GLU A 101 -1.18 1.19 -2.60
N ALA A 102 -2.22 0.37 -2.78
CA ALA A 102 -2.17 -0.84 -3.58
C ALA A 102 -3.27 -0.76 -4.64
N VAL A 103 -2.87 -0.68 -5.90
CA VAL A 103 -3.81 -0.74 -7.03
C VAL A 103 -3.90 -2.17 -7.50
N MET A 104 -5.11 -2.66 -7.74
CA MET A 104 -5.32 -4.03 -8.14
C MET A 104 -6.38 -4.17 -9.22
N SER A 105 -6.17 -5.15 -10.08
CA SER A 105 -7.13 -5.62 -11.08
C SER A 105 -7.21 -7.14 -11.07
N SER A 106 -8.35 -7.69 -11.45
CA SER A 106 -8.54 -9.14 -11.62
C SER A 106 -9.13 -9.47 -12.98
N ASN A 107 -9.10 -10.76 -13.33
CA ASN A 107 -9.80 -11.28 -14.49
C ASN A 107 -11.33 -11.35 -14.33
N THR A 108 -11.87 -11.06 -13.14
CA THR A 108 -13.31 -11.11 -12.82
C THR A 108 -13.90 -9.71 -12.64
N ALA A 109 -13.46 -8.75 -13.45
CA ALA A 109 -13.91 -7.34 -13.46
C ALA A 109 -13.61 -6.49 -12.21
N PHE A 110 -13.02 -7.05 -11.14
CA PHE A 110 -12.62 -6.29 -9.96
C PHE A 110 -11.46 -5.32 -10.27
N GLN A 111 -11.62 -4.04 -9.95
CA GLN A 111 -10.56 -3.02 -9.98
C GLN A 111 -10.69 -2.07 -8.80
N GLY A 112 -9.63 -1.91 -8.02
CA GLY A 112 -9.69 -1.06 -6.82
C GLY A 112 -8.34 -0.55 -6.34
N VAL A 113 -8.41 0.46 -5.47
CA VAL A 113 -7.25 0.99 -4.74
C VAL A 113 -7.47 0.74 -3.25
N ALA A 114 -6.56 -0.01 -2.63
CA ALA A 114 -6.54 -0.23 -1.19
C ALA A 114 -5.54 0.73 -0.54
N ILE A 115 -5.97 1.39 0.55
CA ILE A 115 -5.09 2.24 1.34
C ILE A 115 -4.42 1.40 2.43
N GLY A 116 -3.10 1.42 2.44
CA GLY A 116 -2.26 0.72 3.39
C GLY A 116 -1.95 1.57 4.63
N ARG A 117 -1.94 0.92 5.79
CA ARG A 117 -1.57 1.55 7.07
C ARG A 117 -0.53 0.69 7.79
N LYS A 118 0.50 1.33 8.32
CA LYS A 118 1.43 0.68 9.25
C LYS A 118 0.71 0.41 10.57
N GLN A 119 0.88 -0.80 11.10
CA GLN A 119 0.41 -1.23 12.41
C GLN A 119 1.56 -1.95 13.12
N GLY A 120 2.29 -1.22 13.97
CA GLY A 120 3.59 -1.70 14.48
C GLY A 120 4.54 -1.99 13.32
N ASN A 121 5.01 -3.24 13.23
CA ASN A 121 5.89 -3.72 12.16
C ASN A 121 5.15 -4.25 10.93
N ASN A 122 3.82 -4.26 10.95
CA ASN A 122 3.00 -4.80 9.89
C ASN A 122 2.51 -3.69 8.95
N LEU A 123 2.29 -4.04 7.69
CA LEU A 123 1.60 -3.18 6.73
C LEU A 123 0.28 -3.84 6.34
N VAL A 124 -0.84 -3.16 6.61
CA VAL A 124 -2.19 -3.69 6.35
C VAL A 124 -2.87 -2.85 5.28
N PHE A 125 -3.25 -3.47 4.17
CA PHE A 125 -4.10 -2.88 3.15
C PHE A 125 -5.52 -3.37 3.33
N ASN A 126 -6.46 -2.44 3.38
CA ASN A 126 -7.89 -2.76 3.48
C ASN A 126 -8.56 -2.28 2.20
N LEU A 127 -9.37 -3.15 1.63
CA LEU A 127 -10.13 -2.91 0.43
C LEU A 127 -11.59 -3.19 0.74
N ARG A 128 -12.46 -2.30 0.28
CA ARG A 128 -13.90 -2.47 0.35
C ARG A 128 -14.51 -1.94 -0.93
N GLU A 129 -15.18 -2.83 -1.65
CA GLU A 129 -15.91 -2.51 -2.87
C GLU A 129 -17.34 -3.01 -2.74
N ARG A 130 -18.28 -2.30 -3.37
CA ARG A 130 -19.66 -2.74 -3.48
C ARG A 130 -20.01 -2.80 -4.96
N ASP A 131 -20.38 -3.99 -5.43
CA ASP A 131 -20.93 -4.17 -6.77
C ASP A 131 -22.45 -4.08 -6.67
N THR A 132 -23.03 -3.11 -7.37
CA THR A 132 -24.48 -2.87 -7.45
C THR A 132 -25.01 -3.01 -8.88
N SER A 133 -24.32 -3.77 -9.73
CA SER A 133 -24.77 -4.06 -11.10
C SER A 133 -26.14 -4.78 -11.12
N GLU A 134 -26.91 -4.66 -12.20
CA GLU A 134 -28.25 -5.26 -12.29
C GLU A 134 -28.21 -6.78 -12.02
N GLY A 135 -28.78 -7.18 -10.87
CA GLY A 135 -28.78 -8.57 -10.42
C GLY A 135 -27.83 -8.86 -9.25
N ASN A 136 -26.75 -8.09 -9.10
CA ASN A 136 -25.74 -8.25 -8.05
C ASN A 136 -25.81 -7.09 -7.04
N ASP A 137 -25.98 -7.40 -5.76
CA ASP A 137 -25.70 -6.44 -4.68
C ASP A 137 -24.79 -7.12 -3.68
N MET A 138 -23.49 -6.95 -3.86
CA MET A 138 -22.47 -7.68 -3.12
C MET A 138 -21.44 -6.71 -2.55
N THR A 139 -21.06 -6.91 -1.29
CA THR A 139 -19.92 -6.20 -0.68
C THR A 139 -18.72 -7.12 -0.64
N ILE A 140 -17.64 -6.71 -1.29
CA ILE A 140 -16.36 -7.40 -1.29
C ILE A 140 -15.43 -6.65 -0.34
N THR A 141 -14.83 -7.38 0.58
CA THR A 141 -13.78 -6.87 1.46
C THR A 141 -12.54 -7.73 1.34
N SER A 142 -11.38 -7.10 1.29
CA SER A 142 -10.09 -7.77 1.32
C SER A 142 -9.17 -7.10 2.33
N ASN A 143 -8.49 -7.91 3.14
CA ASN A 143 -7.44 -7.45 4.02
C ASN A 143 -6.15 -8.16 3.65
N ILE A 144 -5.13 -7.39 3.27
CA ILE A 144 -3.81 -7.90 2.96
C ILE A 144 -2.87 -7.43 4.06
N THR A 145 -2.26 -8.37 4.76
CA THR A 145 -1.31 -8.09 5.83
C THR A 145 0.08 -8.56 5.41
N LEU A 146 1.03 -7.63 5.38
CA LEU A 146 2.45 -7.91 5.23
C LEU A 146 3.08 -7.88 6.63
N SER A 147 3.63 -9.01 7.09
CA SER A 147 4.22 -9.15 8.41
C SER A 147 5.49 -9.99 8.37
N GLY A 148 6.65 -9.34 8.47
CA GLY A 148 7.95 -10.01 8.43
C GLY A 148 8.13 -10.85 7.17
N SER A 149 8.23 -12.17 7.35
CA SER A 149 8.38 -13.15 6.26
C SER A 149 7.07 -13.83 5.85
N GLN A 150 5.92 -13.21 6.14
CA GLN A 150 4.59 -13.75 5.84
C GLN A 150 3.71 -12.69 5.17
N ILE A 151 2.88 -13.15 4.24
CA ILE A 151 1.77 -12.38 3.69
C ILE A 151 0.48 -13.12 4.05
N SER A 152 -0.52 -12.44 4.59
CA SER A 152 -1.87 -12.99 4.77
C SER A 152 -2.83 -12.24 3.88
N VAL A 153 -3.65 -12.98 3.14
CA VAL A 153 -4.76 -12.41 2.39
C VAL A 153 -6.06 -12.99 2.90
N ASP A 154 -6.93 -12.11 3.35
CA ASP A 154 -8.26 -12.41 3.83
C ASP A 154 -9.27 -11.81 2.85
N PHE A 155 -10.23 -12.61 2.41
CA PHE A 155 -11.35 -12.17 1.59
C PHE A 155 -12.65 -12.44 2.31
N ASN A 156 -13.59 -11.52 2.18
CA ASN A 156 -14.95 -11.71 2.63
C ASN A 156 -15.93 -11.02 1.68
N VAL A 157 -16.89 -11.78 1.20
CA VAL A 157 -17.92 -11.37 0.24
C VAL A 157 -19.28 -11.60 0.86
N VAL A 158 -20.11 -10.58 0.89
CA VAL A 158 -21.46 -10.63 1.46
C VAL A 158 -22.47 -10.23 0.39
N ASP A 159 -23.42 -11.12 0.11
CA ASP A 159 -24.56 -10.83 -0.75
C ASP A 159 -25.65 -10.10 0.06
N ALA A 160 -26.02 -8.90 -0.36
CA ALA A 160 -26.94 -8.02 0.38
C ALA A 160 -28.39 -8.50 0.34
N LYS A 161 -28.77 -9.32 -0.65
CA LYS A 161 -30.15 -9.82 -0.80
C LYS A 161 -30.43 -11.01 0.11
N SER A 162 -29.50 -11.97 0.14
CA SER A 162 -29.62 -13.22 0.90
C SER A 162 -28.91 -13.19 2.25
N GLY A 163 -27.97 -12.26 2.45
CA GLY A 163 -27.07 -12.25 3.61
C GLY A 163 -25.98 -13.34 3.55
N SER A 164 -25.93 -14.12 2.48
CA SER A 164 -24.96 -15.20 2.31
C SER A 164 -23.54 -14.65 2.31
N THR A 165 -22.64 -15.35 2.99
CA THR A 165 -21.25 -14.92 3.17
C THR A 165 -20.29 -15.97 2.62
N VAL A 166 -19.31 -15.52 1.84
CA VAL A 166 -18.17 -16.33 1.40
C VAL A 166 -16.90 -15.68 1.93
N SER A 167 -16.10 -16.44 2.68
CA SER A 167 -14.84 -15.96 3.24
C SER A 167 -13.68 -16.85 2.85
N ALA A 168 -12.48 -16.30 2.73
CA ALA A 168 -11.27 -17.07 2.53
C ALA A 168 -10.11 -16.46 3.32
N ARG A 169 -9.23 -17.31 3.83
CA ARG A 169 -7.95 -16.90 4.41
C ARG A 169 -6.84 -17.70 3.77
N VAL A 170 -5.88 -17.00 3.18
CA VAL A 170 -4.72 -17.59 2.51
C VAL A 170 -3.45 -17.01 3.12
N PRO A 171 -2.79 -17.75 4.03
CA PRO A 171 -1.43 -17.42 4.44
C PRO A 171 -0.46 -17.80 3.32
N PHE A 172 0.51 -16.94 3.08
CA PHE A 172 1.60 -17.13 2.12
C PHE A 172 2.94 -17.13 2.84
N SER A 173 3.81 -18.04 2.42
CA SER A 173 5.23 -18.07 2.75
C SER A 173 6.05 -18.04 1.46
N LYS A 174 7.32 -17.58 1.53
CA LYS A 174 8.24 -17.66 0.39
C LYS A 174 8.52 -19.13 0.02
#